data_AF-A0A1F3AMI0-F1
#
_entry.id   AF-A0A1F3AMI0-F1
#
_cell.length_a   1.000
_cell.length_b   1.000
_cell.length_c   1.000
_cell.angle_alpha   90.00
_cell.angle_beta   90.00
_cell.angle_gamma   90.00
#
_symmetry.space_group_name_H-M   'P 1'
#
loop_
_entity.id
_entity.type
_entity.pdbx_description
1 polymer ?
#
loop_
_entity_poly.entity_id
_entity_poly.type
_entity_poly.pdbx_seq_one_letter_code
_entity_poly.pdbx_strand_id
1 'polypeptide(L)'
;MRSLAVALALLVAGTALPAVAQTEIKSTCFCQLGNDAKQFSAEVAVTDANRAELAKMLTAGDLDLKKTVKVTGDGCAPADWRKNRLCGSTSVTTTKPDGARDSKKFDNTPVSGTRTLRITNTGNVPRKQGTPRGQFALDEARWAKTQVILIGGRED
;
A
#
# COMPACT_ATOMS: atom_id res chain seq x y z
N MET A 1 -64.30 9.07 -30.58
CA MET A 1 -63.00 8.63 -31.11
C MET A 1 -61.90 9.34 -30.33
N ARG A 2 -61.01 8.55 -29.71
CA ARG A 2 -59.62 8.83 -29.31
C ARG A 2 -59.34 9.97 -28.32
N SER A 3 -59.38 9.61 -27.04
CA SER A 3 -58.63 10.22 -25.94
C SER A 3 -57.11 10.07 -26.18
N LEU A 4 -56.36 11.17 -26.12
CA LEU A 4 -54.89 11.17 -26.15
C LEU A 4 -54.37 11.11 -24.72
N ALA A 5 -53.83 9.96 -24.31
CA ALA A 5 -53.14 9.78 -23.06
C ALA A 5 -51.69 10.26 -23.19
N VAL A 6 -51.31 11.26 -22.39
CA VAL A 6 -49.93 11.72 -22.23
C VAL A 6 -49.24 10.77 -21.26
N ALA A 7 -48.31 9.95 -21.76
CA ALA A 7 -47.46 9.10 -20.94
C ALA A 7 -46.33 9.93 -20.33
N LEU A 8 -46.37 10.13 -19.01
CA LEU A 8 -45.27 10.68 -18.23
C LEU A 8 -44.18 9.60 -18.12
N ALA A 9 -43.05 9.81 -18.79
CA ALA A 9 -41.87 8.98 -18.61
C ALA A 9 -41.23 9.30 -17.24
N LEU A 10 -41.29 8.35 -16.31
CA LEU A 10 -40.50 8.40 -15.07
C LEU A 10 -39.02 8.25 -15.42
N LEU A 11 -38.27 9.35 -15.28
CA LEU A 11 -36.81 9.33 -15.17
C LEU A 11 -36.45 8.63 -13.85
N VAL A 12 -36.09 7.35 -13.94
CA VAL A 12 -35.41 6.63 -12.85
C VAL A 12 -34.03 7.26 -12.71
N ALA A 13 -33.89 8.18 -11.77
CA ALA A 13 -32.60 8.67 -11.31
C ALA A 13 -31.90 7.50 -10.61
N GLY A 14 -31.11 6.74 -11.36
CA GLY A 14 -30.17 5.77 -10.81
C GLY A 14 -29.19 6.52 -9.93
N THR A 15 -29.33 6.39 -8.62
CA THR A 15 -28.30 6.77 -7.66
C THR A 15 -27.10 5.86 -7.93
N ALA A 16 -26.16 6.35 -8.75
CA ALA A 16 -24.85 5.75 -8.85
C ALA A 16 -24.28 5.72 -7.43
N LEU A 17 -24.19 4.52 -6.85
CA LEU A 17 -23.48 4.29 -5.60
C LEU A 17 -22.09 4.92 -5.75
N PRO A 18 -21.62 5.72 -4.79
CA PRO A 18 -20.28 6.28 -4.86
C PRO A 18 -19.32 5.12 -4.98
N ALA A 19 -18.61 5.02 -6.11
CA ALA A 19 -17.48 4.13 -6.24
C ALA A 19 -16.56 4.47 -5.06
N VAL A 20 -16.39 3.52 -4.14
CA VAL A 20 -15.48 3.69 -3.01
C VAL A 20 -14.14 4.03 -3.62
N ALA A 21 -13.72 5.29 -3.47
CA ALA A 21 -12.47 5.76 -4.02
C ALA A 21 -11.38 4.90 -3.39
N GLN A 22 -10.79 4.00 -4.19
CA GLN A 22 -9.76 3.10 -3.71
C GLN A 22 -8.59 3.95 -3.20
N THR A 23 -8.18 3.72 -1.96
CA THR A 23 -7.12 4.48 -1.28
C THR A 23 -5.87 4.53 -2.14
N GLU A 24 -5.45 5.73 -2.55
CA GLU A 24 -4.24 5.95 -3.33
C GLU A 24 -3.12 6.52 -2.46
N ILE A 25 -1.93 5.95 -2.61
CA ILE A 25 -0.75 6.28 -1.82
C ILE A 25 0.40 6.60 -2.76
N LYS A 26 0.98 7.78 -2.59
CA LYS A 26 2.17 8.20 -3.31
C LYS A 26 3.41 7.75 -2.57
N SER A 27 4.27 7.01 -3.25
CA SER A 27 5.52 6.48 -2.72
C SER A 27 6.71 7.32 -3.20
N THR A 28 7.74 7.41 -2.36
CA THR A 28 9.03 8.05 -2.69
C THR A 28 10.03 7.06 -3.29
N CYS A 29 9.84 5.78 -3.03
CA CYS A 29 10.59 4.71 -3.68
C CYS A 29 9.67 3.51 -3.87
N PHE A 30 9.56 3.02 -5.10
CA PHE A 30 8.72 1.87 -5.45
C PHE A 30 9.50 0.79 -6.17
N CYS A 31 9.47 -0.43 -5.63
CA CYS A 31 10.29 -1.55 -6.06
C CYS A 31 9.44 -2.80 -6.31
N GLN A 32 9.72 -3.51 -7.40
CA GLN A 32 9.28 -4.87 -7.63
C GLN A 32 10.32 -5.85 -7.08
N LEU A 33 9.88 -6.91 -6.42
CA LEU A 33 10.78 -7.91 -5.86
C LEU A 33 11.35 -8.82 -6.96
N GLY A 34 12.65 -9.12 -6.87
CA GLY A 34 13.32 -9.97 -7.85
C GLY A 34 12.98 -11.46 -7.77
N ASN A 35 12.39 -11.91 -6.66
CA ASN A 35 12.00 -13.30 -6.45
C ASN A 35 10.51 -13.60 -6.66
N ASP A 36 9.65 -12.59 -6.74
CA ASP A 36 8.24 -12.71 -7.12
C ASP A 36 7.83 -11.45 -7.89
N ALA A 37 7.57 -11.61 -9.19
CA ALA A 37 7.18 -10.52 -10.08
C ALA A 37 5.83 -9.88 -9.70
N LYS A 38 4.99 -10.54 -8.90
CA LYS A 38 3.74 -9.96 -8.39
C LYS A 38 3.94 -9.22 -7.08
N GLN A 39 5.11 -9.29 -6.45
CA GLN A 39 5.34 -8.71 -5.14
C GLN A 39 6.09 -7.38 -5.25
N PHE A 40 5.63 -6.39 -4.49
CA PHE A 40 6.12 -5.04 -4.52
C PHE A 40 6.37 -4.51 -3.11
N SER A 41 7.28 -3.55 -3.00
CA SER A 41 7.54 -2.78 -1.78
C SER A 41 7.65 -1.31 -2.11
N ALA A 42 7.01 -0.49 -1.28
CA ALA A 42 6.95 0.94 -1.42
C ALA A 42 7.38 1.61 -0.12
N GLU A 43 8.19 2.65 -0.26
CA GLU A 43 8.52 3.60 0.78
C GLU A 43 7.63 4.82 0.61
N VAL A 44 7.04 5.30 1.71
CA VAL A 44 6.22 6.50 1.73
C VAL A 44 6.83 7.47 2.73
N ALA A 45 7.32 8.60 2.25
CA ALA A 45 7.74 9.69 3.12
C ALA A 45 6.53 10.31 3.82
N VAL A 46 6.64 10.45 5.13
CA VAL A 46 5.68 11.14 5.99
C VAL A 46 6.15 12.58 6.14
N THR A 47 5.46 13.49 5.47
CA THR A 47 5.71 14.93 5.46
C THR A 47 4.58 15.66 6.17
N ASP A 48 4.80 16.91 6.57
CA ASP A 48 3.75 17.68 7.24
C ASP A 48 2.50 17.85 6.35
N ALA A 49 2.68 17.87 5.04
CA ALA A 49 1.59 17.98 4.07
C ALA A 49 0.70 16.72 4.00
N ASN A 50 1.24 15.51 4.25
CA ASN A 50 0.49 14.26 4.12
C ASN A 50 0.24 13.54 5.46
N ARG A 51 0.88 13.97 6.55
CA ARG A 51 0.85 13.28 7.86
C ARG A 51 -0.57 13.07 8.39
N ALA A 52 -1.42 14.09 8.32
CA ALA A 52 -2.79 14.02 8.80
C ALA A 52 -3.63 13.02 7.99
N GLU A 53 -3.43 12.99 6.67
CA GLU A 53 -4.17 12.09 5.79
C GLU A 53 -3.71 10.64 5.95
N LEU A 54 -2.40 10.41 6.04
CA LEU A 54 -1.85 9.08 6.33
C LEU A 54 -2.32 8.56 7.71
N ALA A 55 -2.41 9.42 8.72
CA ALA A 55 -2.94 9.06 10.04
C ALA A 55 -4.40 8.60 9.98
N LYS A 56 -5.23 9.29 9.18
CA LYS A 56 -6.62 8.90 8.95
C LYS A 56 -6.72 7.54 8.26
N MET A 57 -5.97 7.32 7.17
CA MET A 57 -5.94 6.03 6.46
C MET A 57 -5.51 4.88 7.38
N LEU A 58 -4.48 5.12 8.20
CA LEU A 58 -4.01 4.16 9.20
C LEU A 58 -5.09 3.83 10.22
N THR A 59 -5.76 4.84 10.77
CA THR A 59 -6.80 4.68 11.81
C THR A 59 -8.08 4.06 11.25
N ALA A 60 -8.41 4.32 9.98
CA ALA A 60 -9.52 3.70 9.26
C ALA A 60 -9.25 2.23 8.89
N GLY A 61 -8.00 1.77 9.00
CA GLY A 61 -7.60 0.42 8.65
C GLY A 61 -7.44 0.21 7.15
N ASP A 62 -7.24 1.28 6.36
CA ASP A 62 -7.04 1.18 4.91
C ASP A 62 -5.70 0.50 4.58
N LEU A 63 -4.72 0.61 5.48
CA LEU A 63 -3.39 0.01 5.34
C LEU A 63 -3.25 -1.32 6.11
N ASP A 64 -4.36 -1.92 6.53
CA ASP A 64 -4.32 -3.24 7.17
C ASP A 64 -4.02 -4.36 6.18
N LEU A 65 -3.54 -5.48 6.72
CA LEU A 65 -3.25 -6.67 5.93
C LEU A 65 -4.48 -7.10 5.13
N LYS A 66 -4.24 -7.58 3.91
CA LYS A 66 -5.26 -8.02 2.94
C LYS A 66 -6.15 -6.92 2.37
N LYS A 67 -6.00 -5.65 2.79
CA LYS A 67 -6.65 -4.52 2.13
C LYS A 67 -5.98 -4.23 0.79
N THR A 68 -6.74 -3.62 -0.11
CA THR A 68 -6.28 -3.29 -1.45
C THR A 68 -6.13 -1.79 -1.58
N VAL A 69 -4.94 -1.34 -1.97
CA VAL A 69 -4.59 0.08 -2.12
C VAL A 69 -3.95 0.31 -3.49
N LYS A 70 -4.15 1.50 -4.06
CA LYS A 70 -3.36 1.94 -5.21
C LYS A 70 -2.06 2.54 -4.69
N VAL A 71 -0.94 2.04 -5.17
CA VAL A 71 0.36 2.66 -4.91
C VAL A 71 0.88 3.24 -6.21
N THR A 72 1.16 4.53 -6.19
CA THR A 72 1.76 5.27 -7.30
C THR A 72 3.18 5.65 -6.90
N GLY A 73 4.14 5.46 -7.81
CA GLY A 73 5.52 5.88 -7.59
C GLY A 73 6.27 6.01 -8.90
N ASP A 74 7.40 6.73 -8.89
CA ASP A 74 8.22 6.96 -10.08
C ASP A 74 9.48 6.07 -10.10
N GLY A 75 9.46 4.96 -9.36
CA GLY A 75 10.64 4.15 -9.08
C GLY A 75 11.39 4.70 -7.86
N CYS A 76 12.71 4.52 -7.84
CA CYS A 76 13.58 5.03 -6.79
C CYS A 76 14.72 5.81 -7.44
N ALA A 77 15.12 6.95 -6.87
CA ALA A 77 16.17 7.78 -7.46
C ALA A 77 17.50 6.97 -7.60
N PRO A 78 18.28 7.16 -8.68
CA PRO A 78 19.53 6.43 -8.95
C PRO A 78 20.52 6.37 -7.78
N ALA A 79 20.65 7.46 -7.02
CA ALA A 79 21.54 7.56 -5.87
C ALA A 79 20.99 6.86 -4.62
N ASP A 80 19.66 6.76 -4.53
CA ASP A 80 18.96 6.24 -3.36
C ASP A 80 18.68 4.74 -3.49
N TRP A 81 18.38 4.21 -4.68
CA TRP A 81 18.00 2.78 -4.80
C TRP A 81 19.13 1.81 -4.43
N ARG A 82 20.40 2.17 -4.67
CA ARG A 82 21.56 1.35 -4.25
C ARG A 82 21.80 1.40 -2.74
N LYS A 83 21.25 2.41 -2.05
CA LYS A 83 21.34 2.61 -0.60
C LYS A 83 20.06 2.22 0.13
N ASN A 84 18.94 2.15 -0.60
CA ASN A 84 17.63 1.84 -0.06
C ASN A 84 17.51 0.32 0.16
N ARG A 85 16.99 -0.06 1.32
CA ARG A 85 16.76 -1.47 1.68
C ARG A 85 15.70 -2.15 0.82
N LEU A 86 14.88 -1.40 0.08
CA LEU A 86 13.78 -1.93 -0.74
C LEU A 86 14.21 -2.35 -2.14
N CYS A 87 15.15 -1.63 -2.77
CA CYS A 87 15.60 -1.86 -4.14
C CYS A 87 17.05 -2.37 -4.15
N GLY A 88 17.48 -2.98 -5.25
CA GLY A 88 18.82 -3.54 -5.42
C GLY A 88 18.98 -4.94 -4.83
N SER A 89 20.23 -5.37 -4.67
CA SER A 89 20.56 -6.74 -4.33
C SER A 89 20.12 -7.12 -2.92
N THR A 90 19.30 -8.15 -2.84
CA THR A 90 18.83 -8.74 -1.58
C THR A 90 19.01 -10.26 -1.62
N SER A 91 18.76 -10.90 -0.49
CA SER A 91 18.81 -12.35 -0.37
C SER A 91 17.75 -12.86 0.56
N VAL A 92 17.11 -13.97 0.19
CA VAL A 92 16.27 -14.75 1.10
C VAL A 92 17.06 -15.98 1.54
N THR A 93 17.17 -16.15 2.85
CA THR A 93 17.78 -17.33 3.45
C THR A 93 16.69 -18.24 3.98
N THR A 94 16.68 -19.48 3.52
CA THR A 94 15.75 -20.52 3.95
C THR A 94 16.53 -21.60 4.69
N THR A 95 16.09 -21.94 5.90
CA THR A 95 16.61 -23.09 6.65
C THR A 95 15.86 -24.34 6.20
N LYS A 96 16.60 -25.31 5.68
CA LYS A 96 16.09 -26.63 5.30
C LYS A 96 15.80 -27.47 6.56
N PRO A 97 15.00 -28.55 6.45
CA PRO A 97 14.69 -29.44 7.59
C PRO A 97 15.92 -30.09 8.23
N ASP A 98 17.00 -30.27 7.47
CA ASP A 98 18.30 -30.80 7.94
C ASP A 98 19.18 -29.76 8.65
N GLY A 99 18.67 -28.52 8.81
CA GLY A 99 19.39 -27.41 9.43
C GLY A 99 20.32 -26.66 8.46
N ALA A 100 20.50 -27.12 7.22
CA ALA A 100 21.29 -26.40 6.22
C ALA A 100 20.59 -25.11 5.80
N ARG A 101 21.37 -24.06 5.49
CA ARG A 101 20.85 -22.79 5.01
C ARG A 101 21.07 -22.67 3.50
N ASP A 102 20.01 -22.39 2.77
CA ASP A 102 20.07 -22.00 1.37
C ASP A 102 19.84 -20.49 1.26
N SER A 103 20.63 -19.80 0.44
CA SER A 103 20.52 -18.35 0.27
C SER A 103 20.40 -18.02 -1.20
N LYS A 104 19.23 -17.51 -1.58
CA LYS A 104 18.97 -17.07 -2.96
C LYS A 104 19.10 -15.56 -3.02
N LYS A 105 20.08 -15.09 -3.79
CA LYS A 105 20.25 -13.67 -4.12
C LYS A 105 19.39 -13.30 -5.31
N PHE A 106 18.82 -12.11 -5.29
CA PHE A 106 18.05 -11.54 -6.38
C PHE A 106 18.04 -10.02 -6.23
N ASP A 107 17.80 -9.31 -7.33
CA ASP A 107 17.76 -7.86 -7.35
C ASP A 107 16.32 -7.38 -7.40
N ASN A 108 15.96 -6.51 -6.45
CA ASN A 108 14.71 -5.76 -6.52
C ASN A 108 14.88 -4.59 -7.48
N THR A 109 13.89 -4.35 -8.33
CA THR A 109 13.99 -3.36 -9.41
C THR A 109 13.06 -2.18 -9.15
N PRO A 110 13.51 -0.93 -9.38
CA PRO A 110 12.64 0.22 -9.28
C PRO A 110 11.57 0.14 -10.37
N VAL A 111 10.33 0.50 -10.03
CA VAL A 111 9.18 0.49 -10.95
C VAL A 111 8.43 1.81 -10.88
N SER A 112 8.10 2.36 -12.04
CA SER A 112 7.29 3.57 -12.16
C SER A 112 5.84 3.24 -12.53
N GLY A 113 4.91 4.10 -12.13
CA GLY A 113 3.48 4.01 -12.41
C GLY A 113 2.64 3.62 -11.20
N THR A 114 1.39 3.26 -11.47
CA THR A 114 0.40 2.88 -10.46
C THR A 114 0.18 1.38 -10.48
N ARG A 115 0.15 0.76 -9.29
CA ARG A 115 -0.13 -0.66 -9.08
C ARG A 115 -1.21 -0.81 -8.01
N THR A 116 -2.09 -1.78 -8.19
CA THR A 116 -3.11 -2.11 -7.18
C THR A 116 -2.58 -3.26 -6.34
N LEU A 117 -2.24 -2.97 -5.09
CA LEU A 117 -1.59 -3.93 -4.20
C LEU A 117 -2.55 -4.39 -3.12
N ARG A 118 -2.65 -5.72 -2.97
CA ARG A 118 -3.14 -6.35 -1.74
C ARG A 118 -2.02 -6.33 -0.71
N ILE A 119 -2.23 -5.63 0.40
CA ILE A 119 -1.21 -5.43 1.44
C ILE A 119 -0.85 -6.76 2.10
N THR A 120 0.43 -7.10 2.08
CA THR A 120 1.00 -8.29 2.74
C THR A 120 1.76 -7.93 4.01
N ASN A 121 2.25 -6.69 4.12
CA ASN A 121 2.96 -6.17 5.28
C ASN A 121 2.98 -4.64 5.29
N THR A 122 3.01 -4.06 6.48
CA THR A 122 3.36 -2.65 6.69
C THR A 122 4.52 -2.54 7.67
N GLY A 123 5.38 -1.55 7.49
CA GLY A 123 6.56 -1.33 8.32
C GLY A 123 6.65 0.11 8.80
N ASN A 124 7.35 0.32 9.92
CA ASN A 124 7.55 1.63 10.56
C ASN A 124 6.26 2.39 10.93
N VAL A 125 5.11 1.71 10.98
CA VAL A 125 3.85 2.28 11.48
C VAL A 125 3.85 2.18 13.01
N PRO A 126 3.88 3.31 13.75
CA PRO A 126 3.97 3.28 15.19
C PRO A 126 2.62 2.93 15.82
N ARG A 127 2.46 1.68 16.24
CA ARG A 127 1.27 1.20 16.94
C ARG A 127 1.42 1.39 18.45
N LYS A 128 0.38 1.86 19.13
CA LYS A 128 0.34 2.00 20.59
C LYS A 128 0.64 0.67 21.26
N GLN A 129 1.49 0.69 22.28
CA GLN A 129 1.80 -0.52 23.03
C GLN A 129 0.55 -1.06 23.72
N GLY A 130 0.36 -2.38 23.69
CA GLY A 130 -0.79 -3.03 24.31
C GLY A 130 -2.07 -3.03 23.48
N THR A 131 -2.06 -2.50 22.25
CA THR A 131 -3.19 -2.65 21.32
C THR A 131 -3.44 -4.13 21.03
N PRO A 132 -4.68 -4.64 21.21
CA PRO A 132 -5.01 -6.03 20.92
C PRO A 132 -4.70 -6.43 19.48
N ARG A 133 -4.40 -7.72 19.26
CA ARG A 133 -4.26 -8.26 17.89
C ARG A 133 -5.56 -8.05 17.12
N GLY A 134 -5.45 -7.57 15.88
CA GLY A 134 -6.60 -7.25 15.03
C GLY A 134 -7.19 -5.86 15.26
N GLN A 135 -6.68 -5.09 16.22
CA GLN A 135 -7.00 -3.68 16.37
C GLN A 135 -5.81 -2.80 15.98
N PHE A 136 -6.11 -1.59 15.56
CA PHE A 136 -5.11 -0.56 15.29
C PHE A 136 -5.38 0.65 16.19
N ALA A 137 -4.33 1.09 16.90
CA ALA A 137 -4.30 2.38 17.54
C ALA A 137 -2.95 3.00 17.26
N LEU A 138 -2.97 4.21 16.69
CA LEU A 138 -1.76 4.96 16.37
C LEU A 138 -1.13 5.47 17.66
N ASP A 139 0.19 5.36 17.76
CA ASP A 139 0.95 6.06 18.80
C ASP A 139 1.28 7.46 18.29
N GLU A 140 0.46 8.44 18.67
CA GLU A 140 0.58 9.83 18.20
C GLU A 140 1.94 10.47 18.48
N ALA A 141 2.55 10.16 19.64
CA ALA A 141 3.82 10.75 20.03
C ALA A 141 4.98 10.24 19.15
N ARG A 142 4.97 8.96 18.79
CA ARG A 142 5.92 8.41 17.81
C ARG A 142 5.55 8.80 16.39
N TRP A 143 4.25 8.84 16.08
CA TRP A 143 3.76 9.25 14.77
C TRP A 143 4.22 10.65 14.40
N ALA A 144 4.20 11.61 15.33
CA ALA A 144 4.71 12.96 15.11
C ALA A 144 6.18 13.01 14.64
N LYS A 145 6.97 11.97 14.96
CA LYS A 145 8.40 11.85 14.61
C LYS A 145 8.66 10.87 13.46
N THR A 146 7.65 10.13 13.01
CA THR A 146 7.79 9.19 11.88
C THR A 146 8.05 9.98 10.61
N GLN A 147 9.11 9.59 9.90
CA GLN A 147 9.51 10.18 8.62
C GLN A 147 9.18 9.27 7.44
N VAL A 148 9.05 7.96 7.67
CA VAL A 148 8.86 6.96 6.62
C VAL A 148 7.97 5.83 7.12
N ILE A 149 7.03 5.40 6.29
CA ILE A 149 6.35 4.10 6.44
C ILE A 149 6.64 3.21 5.24
N LEU A 150 6.55 1.90 5.43
CA LEU A 150 6.77 0.91 4.39
C LEU A 150 5.46 0.17 4.10
N ILE A 151 5.19 -0.07 2.83
CA ILE A 151 4.05 -0.86 2.35
C ILE A 151 4.61 -1.96 1.49
N GLY A 152 4.39 -3.21 1.86
CA GLY A 152 4.63 -4.35 0.99
C GLY A 152 3.30 -5.00 0.62
N GLY A 153 3.19 -5.39 -0.64
CA GLY A 153 1.96 -5.96 -1.16
C GLY A 153 2.19 -6.79 -2.39
N ARG A 154 1.12 -7.46 -2.81
CA ARG A 154 1.08 -8.30 -4.00
C ARG A 154 0.00 -7.82 -4.96
N GLU A 155 0.28 -7.83 -6.26
CA GLU A 155 -0.76 -7.77 -7.27
C GLU A 155 -1.49 -9.12 -7.35
N ASP A 156 -2.82 -9.10 -7.34
CA ASP A 156 -3.64 -10.30 -7.53
C ASP A 156 -3.54 -10.78 -9.00
#